data_AF-A0A2A9FNB7-F1
#
_entry.id   AF-A0A2A9FNB7-F1
#
_cell.length_a   1.000
_cell.length_b   1.000
_cell.length_c   1.000
_cell.angle_alpha   90.00
_cell.angle_beta   90.00
_cell.angle_gamma   90.00
#
_symmetry.space_group_name_H-M   'P 1'
#
loop_
_entity.id
_entity.type
_entity.pdbx_description
1 polymer ?
#
loop_
_entity_poly.entity_id
_entity_poly.type
_entity_poly.pdbx_seq_one_letter_code
_entity_poly.pdbx_strand_id
1 'polypeptide(L)'
;MKSDAFNGQGDALVSWIEPDVDEQIRWISSYLYKKGRSDLLNEHPAYPADGERLLAAIRNVVANDNLSRDLIRSMRGAWHQRKYRERSGKQVSFQLPEDVIRGLDKISKDGGKSRTQAIRQIIRNANKRNKYEKSRSRGKVLKLENNLKKLKEKKLDAEAVRNGIISILSKRMVQEVMARCDCEAVCGASKSEQAEVHRSSQYWELVKERIDEIDKLVWEIGVLGSGVEPLVNLIPQPQSEIDK
;
A
#
# COMPACT_ATOMS: atom_id res chain seq x y z
N MET A 1 12.30 -63.33 -52.97
CA MET A 1 12.25 -61.88 -53.24
C MET A 1 11.08 -61.26 -52.46
N LYS A 2 11.30 -60.90 -51.19
CA LYS A 2 10.40 -60.10 -50.34
C LYS A 2 11.32 -59.33 -49.39
N SER A 3 11.99 -58.28 -49.88
CA SER A 3 12.95 -57.49 -49.08
C SER A 3 12.66 -55.99 -49.04
N ASP A 4 11.68 -55.48 -49.79
CA ASP A 4 11.53 -54.03 -49.96
C ASP A 4 10.46 -53.38 -49.05
N ALA A 5 9.64 -54.18 -48.36
CA ALA A 5 8.57 -53.66 -47.50
C ALA A 5 9.05 -53.22 -46.10
N PHE A 6 10.26 -53.59 -45.68
CA PHE A 6 10.77 -53.27 -44.34
C PHE A 6 11.44 -51.89 -44.23
N ASN A 7 11.93 -51.32 -45.34
CA ASN A 7 12.64 -50.03 -45.32
C ASN A 7 11.70 -48.83 -45.07
N GLY A 8 10.42 -48.90 -45.45
CA GLY A 8 9.50 -47.78 -45.32
C GLY A 8 9.14 -47.39 -43.87
N GLN A 9 9.17 -48.34 -42.93
CA GLN A 9 8.87 -48.04 -41.51
C GLN A 9 10.04 -47.37 -40.78
N GLY A 10 11.28 -47.65 -41.18
CA GLY A 10 12.47 -46.99 -40.64
C GLY A 10 12.45 -45.50 -40.96
N ASP A 11 12.24 -45.15 -42.22
CA ASP A 11 12.31 -43.76 -42.66
C ASP A 11 11.25 -42.85 -42.03
N ALA A 12 10.02 -43.34 -41.85
CA ALA A 12 8.97 -42.59 -41.16
C ALA A 12 9.28 -42.33 -39.67
N LEU A 13 10.11 -43.17 -39.03
CA LEU A 13 10.47 -43.03 -37.63
C LEU A 13 11.55 -41.97 -37.40
N VAL A 14 12.41 -41.76 -38.40
CA VAL A 14 13.56 -40.86 -38.33
C VAL A 14 13.32 -39.54 -39.08
N SER A 15 12.20 -39.40 -39.81
CA SER A 15 11.85 -38.22 -40.61
C SER A 15 11.70 -36.90 -39.84
N TRP A 16 11.72 -36.93 -38.50
CA TRP A 16 11.69 -35.74 -37.65
C TRP A 16 13.09 -35.18 -37.36
N ILE A 17 14.14 -35.89 -37.75
CA ILE A 17 15.54 -35.47 -37.59
C ILE A 17 15.95 -34.68 -38.84
N GLU A 18 16.29 -33.41 -38.65
CA GLU A 18 16.78 -32.53 -39.70
C GLU A 18 18.32 -32.50 -39.64
N PRO A 19 19.03 -33.12 -40.61
CA PRO A 19 20.49 -33.26 -40.56
C PRO A 19 21.23 -31.92 -40.61
N ASP A 20 20.61 -30.91 -41.21
CA ASP A 20 21.15 -29.55 -41.35
C ASP A 20 21.00 -28.69 -40.08
N VAL A 21 20.27 -29.16 -39.07
CA VAL A 21 20.00 -28.39 -37.85
C VAL A 21 20.98 -28.76 -36.74
N ASP A 22 22.11 -28.04 -36.70
CA ASP A 22 23.19 -28.22 -35.71
C ASP A 22 22.71 -28.37 -34.27
N GLU A 23 21.71 -27.58 -33.87
CA GLU A 23 21.15 -27.64 -32.51
C GLU A 23 20.48 -28.99 -32.23
N GLN A 24 19.75 -29.51 -33.21
CA GLN A 24 19.06 -30.80 -33.11
C GLN A 24 20.08 -31.93 -33.08
N ILE A 25 21.09 -31.90 -33.95
CA ILE A 25 22.18 -32.89 -33.99
C ILE A 25 22.96 -32.90 -32.68
N ARG A 26 23.36 -31.72 -32.19
CA ARG A 26 24.04 -31.57 -30.90
C ARG A 26 23.21 -32.16 -29.75
N TRP A 27 21.89 -31.93 -29.77
CA TRP A 27 20.99 -32.46 -28.74
C TRP A 27 20.80 -33.97 -28.84
N ILE A 28 20.60 -34.51 -30.04
CA ILE A 28 20.45 -35.96 -30.29
C ILE A 28 21.69 -36.68 -29.77
N SER A 29 22.88 -36.22 -30.14
CA SER A 29 24.13 -36.84 -29.71
C SER A 29 24.29 -36.82 -28.19
N SER A 30 23.88 -35.74 -27.52
CA SER A 30 23.90 -35.64 -26.05
C SER A 30 22.86 -36.54 -25.40
N TYR A 31 21.69 -36.69 -26.02
CA TYR A 31 20.63 -37.58 -25.55
C TYR A 31 21.05 -39.05 -25.64
N LEU A 32 21.63 -39.46 -26.77
CA LEU A 32 22.15 -40.81 -27.00
C LEU A 32 23.28 -41.15 -26.03
N TYR A 33 24.23 -40.24 -25.83
CA TYR A 33 25.29 -40.39 -24.84
C TYR A 33 24.73 -40.62 -23.41
N LYS A 34 23.77 -39.78 -22.98
CA LYS A 34 23.11 -39.92 -21.66
C LYS A 34 22.33 -41.22 -21.50
N LYS A 35 21.88 -41.83 -22.59
CA LYS A 35 21.18 -43.12 -22.58
C LYS A 35 22.12 -44.31 -22.72
N GLY A 36 23.43 -44.09 -22.67
CA GLY A 36 24.44 -45.15 -22.80
C GLY A 36 24.54 -45.71 -24.21
N ARG A 37 24.08 -44.96 -25.22
CA ARG A 37 24.11 -45.34 -26.64
C ARG A 37 25.17 -44.56 -27.42
N SER A 38 26.36 -44.46 -26.83
CA SER A 38 27.52 -43.84 -27.48
C SER A 38 28.06 -44.68 -28.64
N ASP A 39 27.72 -45.98 -28.70
CA ASP A 39 27.95 -46.87 -29.84
C ASP A 39 27.44 -46.28 -31.16
N LEU A 40 26.36 -45.50 -31.09
CA LEU A 40 25.75 -44.86 -32.25
C LEU A 40 26.44 -43.58 -32.71
N LEU A 41 27.40 -43.05 -31.93
CA LEU A 41 28.02 -41.75 -32.19
C LEU A 41 29.31 -41.85 -33.01
N ASN A 42 29.74 -43.06 -33.39
CA ASN A 42 31.09 -43.37 -33.89
C ASN A 42 32.19 -42.92 -32.91
N GLU A 43 33.33 -43.59 -32.92
CA GLU A 43 34.47 -43.32 -32.02
C GLU A 43 35.19 -41.98 -32.28
N HIS A 44 34.50 -40.95 -32.78
CA HIS A 44 35.14 -39.69 -33.12
C HIS A 44 35.13 -38.73 -31.90
N PRO A 45 36.30 -38.37 -31.35
CA PRO A 45 36.41 -37.51 -30.17
C PRO A 45 36.06 -36.04 -30.43
N ALA A 46 35.73 -35.68 -31.68
CA ALA A 46 35.41 -34.33 -32.10
C ALA A 46 33.90 -34.19 -32.33
N TYR A 47 33.24 -33.62 -31.34
CA TYR A 47 31.84 -33.22 -31.38
C TYR A 47 31.72 -31.86 -32.09
N PRO A 48 30.74 -31.59 -33.00
CA PRO A 48 29.71 -32.48 -33.54
C PRO A 48 30.08 -33.11 -34.90
N ALA A 49 29.68 -34.36 -35.06
CA ALA A 49 29.76 -35.13 -36.29
C ALA A 49 28.61 -34.78 -37.24
N ASP A 50 28.96 -34.60 -38.51
CA ASP A 50 28.10 -34.64 -39.70
C ASP A 50 26.69 -35.24 -39.46
N GLY A 51 25.66 -34.39 -39.59
CA GLY A 51 24.26 -34.76 -39.32
C GLY A 51 23.74 -35.89 -40.21
N GLU A 52 24.22 -35.98 -41.45
CA GLU A 52 23.86 -37.07 -42.37
C GLU A 52 24.44 -38.41 -41.92
N ARG A 53 25.68 -38.41 -41.40
CA ARG A 53 26.29 -39.63 -40.85
C ARG A 53 25.54 -40.14 -39.62
N LEU A 54 25.15 -39.22 -38.73
CA LEU A 54 24.35 -39.57 -37.56
C LEU A 54 22.99 -40.15 -37.98
N LEU A 55 22.33 -39.51 -38.95
CA LEU A 55 21.05 -39.97 -39.47
C LEU A 55 21.16 -41.38 -40.08
N ALA A 56 22.21 -41.65 -40.86
CA ALA A 56 22.50 -42.96 -41.43
C ALA A 56 22.76 -44.02 -40.35
N ALA A 57 23.55 -43.70 -39.32
CA ALA A 57 23.79 -44.60 -38.19
C ALA A 57 22.49 -44.96 -37.45
N ILE A 58 21.63 -43.97 -37.19
CA ILE A 58 20.33 -44.17 -36.56
C ILE A 58 19.42 -45.05 -37.44
N ARG A 59 19.34 -44.79 -38.75
CA ARG A 59 18.55 -45.60 -39.69
C ARG A 59 18.96 -47.08 -39.67
N ASN A 60 20.27 -47.35 -39.71
CA ASN A 60 20.80 -48.71 -39.68
C ASN A 60 20.43 -49.45 -38.40
N VAL A 61 20.44 -48.76 -37.27
CA VAL A 61 20.10 -49.39 -35.98
C VAL A 61 18.59 -49.58 -35.81
N VAL A 62 17.77 -48.64 -36.28
CA VAL A 62 16.30 -48.77 -36.28
C VAL A 62 15.81 -49.92 -37.17
N ALA A 63 16.51 -50.20 -38.26
CA ALA A 63 16.20 -51.32 -39.15
C ALA A 63 16.41 -52.68 -38.45
N ASN A 64 17.44 -52.78 -37.60
CA ASN A 64 17.93 -54.04 -37.05
C ASN A 64 17.46 -54.35 -35.61
N ASP A 65 17.02 -53.35 -34.84
CA ASP A 65 16.69 -53.52 -33.41
C ASP A 65 15.37 -52.84 -33.00
N ASN A 66 14.46 -53.61 -32.40
CA ASN A 66 13.19 -53.11 -31.87
C ASN A 66 13.37 -52.21 -30.63
N LEU A 67 14.35 -52.46 -29.77
CA LEU A 67 14.61 -51.62 -28.60
C LEU A 67 15.05 -50.22 -29.03
N SER A 68 15.82 -50.15 -30.11
CA SER A 68 16.23 -48.88 -30.71
C SER A 68 15.06 -48.10 -31.30
N ARG A 69 13.97 -48.75 -31.76
CA ARG A 69 12.75 -48.04 -32.19
C ARG A 69 12.09 -47.28 -31.06
N ASP A 70 11.97 -47.90 -29.89
CA ASP A 70 11.38 -47.25 -28.71
C ASP A 70 12.26 -46.12 -28.17
N LEU A 71 13.58 -46.29 -28.24
CA LEU A 71 14.52 -45.21 -27.95
C LEU A 71 14.29 -44.00 -28.87
N ILE A 72 14.17 -44.20 -30.19
CA ILE A 72 13.91 -43.11 -31.14
C ILE A 72 12.54 -42.45 -30.90
N ARG A 73 11.49 -43.23 -30.58
CA ARG A 73 10.18 -42.66 -30.19
C ARG A 73 10.28 -41.80 -28.93
N SER A 74 10.95 -42.30 -27.90
CA SER A 74 11.19 -41.56 -26.66
C SER A 74 12.01 -40.29 -26.92
N MET A 75 13.02 -40.38 -27.79
CA MET A 75 13.87 -39.25 -28.17
C MET A 75 13.06 -38.18 -28.91
N ARG A 76 12.21 -38.57 -29.88
CA ARG A 76 11.28 -37.67 -30.56
C ARG A 76 10.36 -36.94 -29.58
N GLY A 77 9.77 -37.68 -28.63
CA GLY A 77 8.92 -37.10 -27.59
C GLY A 77 9.66 -36.08 -26.73
N ALA A 78 10.89 -36.41 -26.30
CA ALA A 78 11.74 -35.52 -25.51
C ALA A 78 12.15 -34.26 -26.30
N TRP A 79 12.44 -34.38 -27.59
CA TRP A 79 12.75 -33.25 -28.46
C TRP A 79 11.56 -32.29 -28.61
N HIS A 80 10.38 -32.81 -28.92
CA HIS A 80 9.17 -31.99 -29.01
C HIS A 80 8.85 -31.32 -27.67
N GLN A 81 9.00 -32.04 -26.54
CA GLN A 81 8.81 -31.45 -25.22
C GLN A 81 9.82 -30.33 -24.94
N ARG A 82 11.08 -30.49 -25.35
CA ARG A 82 12.10 -29.44 -25.25
C ARG A 82 11.71 -28.21 -26.07
N LYS A 83 11.40 -28.37 -27.36
CA LYS A 83 10.97 -27.28 -28.24
C LYS A 83 9.70 -26.59 -27.72
N TYR A 84 8.77 -27.35 -27.13
CA TYR A 84 7.58 -26.80 -26.48
C TYR A 84 7.92 -25.93 -25.27
N ARG A 85 8.86 -26.36 -24.41
CA ARG A 85 9.33 -25.57 -23.25
C ARG A 85 10.05 -24.29 -23.71
N GLU A 86 10.87 -24.37 -24.75
CA GLU A 86 11.55 -23.20 -25.34
C GLU A 86 10.52 -22.17 -25.85
N ARG A 87 9.47 -22.61 -26.55
CA ARG A 87 8.41 -21.72 -27.07
C ARG A 87 7.47 -21.19 -25.99
N SER A 88 7.13 -22.00 -24.99
CA SER A 88 6.11 -21.67 -23.97
C SER A 88 6.65 -20.81 -22.82
N GLY A 89 7.94 -20.51 -22.82
CA GLY A 89 8.61 -19.73 -21.78
C GLY A 89 8.80 -20.48 -20.47
N LYS A 90 9.12 -19.73 -19.40
CA LYS A 90 9.44 -20.28 -18.08
C LYS A 90 8.19 -20.90 -17.43
N GLN A 91 8.10 -22.22 -17.50
CA GLN A 91 7.12 -22.99 -16.73
C GLN A 91 7.59 -23.07 -15.27
N VAL A 92 6.66 -22.90 -14.34
CA VAL A 92 6.93 -22.97 -12.90
C VAL A 92 6.11 -24.10 -12.33
N SER A 93 6.77 -25.04 -11.68
CA SER A 93 6.13 -26.04 -10.83
C SER A 93 6.07 -25.52 -9.40
N PHE A 94 4.92 -25.69 -8.76
CA PHE A 94 4.75 -25.41 -7.35
C PHE A 94 3.95 -26.57 -6.74
N GLN A 95 4.25 -26.87 -5.49
CA GLN A 95 3.52 -27.88 -4.73
C GLN A 95 2.40 -27.17 -3.98
N LEU A 96 1.21 -27.77 -4.01
CA LEU A 96 0.05 -27.30 -3.28
C LEU A 96 -0.39 -28.39 -2.29
N PRO A 97 -0.94 -28.01 -1.13
CA PRO A 97 -1.67 -28.92 -0.26
C PRO A 97 -2.85 -29.60 -1.01
N GLU A 98 -3.15 -30.83 -0.62
CA GLU A 98 -4.15 -31.68 -1.31
C GLU A 98 -5.57 -31.08 -1.28
N ASP A 99 -5.94 -30.42 -0.19
CA ASP A 99 -7.19 -29.67 -0.06
C ASP A 99 -7.29 -28.52 -1.07
N VAL A 100 -6.19 -27.79 -1.29
CA VAL A 100 -6.13 -26.70 -2.29
C VAL A 100 -6.24 -27.27 -3.72
N ILE A 101 -5.59 -28.41 -3.99
CA ILE A 101 -5.70 -29.09 -5.29
C ILE A 101 -7.15 -29.49 -5.56
N ARG A 102 -7.83 -30.11 -4.60
CA ARG A 102 -9.24 -30.49 -4.72
C ARG A 102 -10.15 -29.28 -4.93
N GLY A 103 -9.92 -28.19 -4.21
CA GLY A 103 -10.64 -26.93 -4.40
C GLY A 103 -10.43 -26.36 -5.80
N LEU A 104 -9.20 -26.35 -6.28
CA LEU A 104 -8.88 -25.89 -7.64
C LEU A 104 -9.52 -26.77 -8.70
N ASP A 105 -9.54 -28.09 -8.52
CA ASP A 105 -10.18 -29.03 -9.43
C ASP A 105 -11.67 -28.79 -9.56
N LYS A 106 -12.35 -28.56 -8.44
CA LYS A 106 -13.77 -28.21 -8.44
C LYS A 106 -14.01 -26.94 -9.26
N ILE A 107 -13.25 -25.87 -8.98
CA ILE A 107 -13.36 -24.60 -9.73
C ILE A 107 -13.07 -24.79 -11.22
N SER A 108 -12.07 -25.62 -11.55
CA SER A 108 -11.68 -25.93 -12.93
C SER A 108 -12.81 -26.64 -13.68
N LYS A 109 -13.42 -27.66 -13.05
CA LYS A 109 -14.52 -28.45 -13.60
C LYS A 109 -15.80 -27.63 -13.75
N ASP A 110 -16.21 -26.94 -12.69
CA ASP A 110 -17.40 -26.08 -12.67
C ASP A 110 -17.31 -24.98 -13.75
N GLY A 111 -16.10 -24.48 -14.01
CA GLY A 111 -15.84 -23.46 -15.02
C GLY A 111 -15.53 -23.98 -16.43
N GLY A 112 -15.47 -25.29 -16.65
CA GLY A 112 -15.09 -25.89 -17.95
C GLY A 112 -13.69 -25.47 -18.45
N LYS A 113 -12.78 -25.16 -17.54
CA LYS A 113 -11.46 -24.57 -17.83
C LYS A 113 -10.35 -25.50 -17.39
N SER A 114 -9.14 -25.28 -17.90
CA SER A 114 -7.94 -25.95 -17.37
C SER A 114 -7.55 -25.37 -16.00
N ARG A 115 -6.89 -26.16 -15.16
CA ARG A 115 -6.38 -25.72 -13.85
C ARG A 115 -5.58 -24.41 -13.97
N THR A 116 -4.70 -24.33 -14.97
CA THR A 116 -3.90 -23.13 -15.24
C THR A 116 -4.76 -21.90 -15.55
N GLN A 117 -5.82 -22.05 -16.34
CA GLN A 117 -6.74 -20.94 -16.62
C GLN A 117 -7.55 -20.54 -15.39
N ALA A 118 -7.99 -21.50 -14.58
CA ALA A 118 -8.68 -21.24 -13.32
C ALA A 118 -7.78 -20.44 -12.35
N ILE A 119 -6.52 -20.85 -12.16
CA ILE A 119 -5.54 -20.09 -11.35
C ILE A 119 -5.36 -18.67 -11.90
N ARG A 120 -5.16 -18.51 -13.21
CA ARG A 120 -5.01 -17.18 -13.83
C ARG A 120 -6.23 -16.30 -13.55
N GLN A 121 -7.43 -16.86 -13.58
CA GLN A 121 -8.66 -16.13 -13.30
C GLN A 121 -8.75 -15.73 -11.82
N ILE A 122 -8.41 -16.63 -10.90
CA ILE A 122 -8.35 -16.34 -9.46
C ILE A 122 -7.39 -15.18 -9.18
N ILE A 123 -6.17 -15.23 -9.72
CA ILE A 123 -5.17 -14.16 -9.55
C ILE A 123 -5.67 -12.83 -10.11
N ARG A 124 -6.26 -12.83 -11.32
CA ARG A 124 -6.84 -11.61 -11.91
C ARG A 124 -7.96 -11.03 -11.07
N ASN A 125 -8.85 -11.88 -10.55
CA ASN A 125 -9.97 -11.46 -9.71
C ASN A 125 -9.48 -10.90 -8.38
N ALA A 126 -8.52 -11.57 -7.72
CA ALA A 126 -7.88 -11.08 -6.50
C ALA A 126 -7.21 -9.72 -6.72
N ASN A 127 -6.48 -9.54 -7.81
CA ASN A 127 -5.86 -8.26 -8.16
C ASN A 127 -6.90 -7.16 -8.42
N LYS A 128 -7.99 -7.45 -9.14
CA LYS A 128 -9.09 -6.49 -9.35
C LYS A 128 -9.74 -6.09 -8.02
N ARG A 129 -10.01 -7.06 -7.16
CA ARG A 129 -10.61 -6.83 -5.83
C ARG A 129 -9.70 -5.97 -4.97
N ASN A 130 -8.40 -6.28 -4.90
CA ASN A 130 -7.43 -5.50 -4.14
C ASN A 130 -7.34 -4.05 -4.64
N LYS A 131 -7.31 -3.83 -5.97
CA LYS A 131 -7.35 -2.48 -6.54
C LYS A 131 -8.62 -1.72 -6.14
N TYR A 132 -9.77 -2.36 -6.22
CA TYR A 132 -11.04 -1.76 -5.82
C TYR A 132 -11.07 -1.41 -4.33
N GLU A 133 -10.67 -2.33 -3.46
CA GLU A 133 -10.61 -2.12 -2.02
C GLU A 133 -9.65 -0.98 -1.64
N LYS A 134 -8.50 -0.89 -2.31
CA LYS A 134 -7.54 0.22 -2.14
C LYS A 134 -8.12 1.57 -2.56
N SER A 135 -8.86 1.63 -3.66
CA SER A 135 -9.55 2.87 -4.07
C SER A 135 -10.66 3.25 -3.10
N ARG A 136 -11.42 2.26 -2.61
CA ARG A 136 -12.50 2.47 -1.64
C ARG A 136 -11.97 2.95 -0.29
N SER A 137 -10.88 2.37 0.21
CA SER A 137 -10.26 2.79 1.47
C SER A 137 -9.69 4.21 1.36
N ARG A 138 -9.01 4.55 0.26
CA ARG A 138 -8.58 5.92 -0.04
C ARG A 138 -9.74 6.92 -0.05
N GLY A 139 -10.85 6.57 -0.69
CA GLY A 139 -12.05 7.41 -0.69
C GLY A 139 -12.64 7.65 0.70
N LYS A 140 -12.59 6.65 1.60
CA LYS A 140 -12.99 6.81 3.01
C LYS A 140 -12.03 7.70 3.79
N VAL A 141 -10.72 7.52 3.61
CA VAL A 141 -9.68 8.35 4.25
C VAL A 141 -9.87 9.82 3.88
N LEU A 142 -10.01 10.14 2.59
CA LEU A 142 -10.24 11.51 2.11
C LEU A 142 -11.52 12.12 2.70
N LYS A 143 -12.60 11.34 2.85
CA LYS A 143 -13.83 11.81 3.50
C LYS A 143 -13.61 12.14 4.98
N LEU A 144 -12.88 11.29 5.70
CA LEU A 144 -12.57 11.51 7.11
C LEU A 144 -11.65 12.71 7.31
N GLU A 145 -10.64 12.89 6.47
CA GLU A 145 -9.74 14.05 6.48
C GLU A 145 -10.52 15.35 6.23
N ASN A 146 -11.41 15.37 5.24
CA ASN A 146 -12.28 16.53 4.97
C ASN A 146 -13.21 16.84 6.15
N ASN A 147 -13.78 15.81 6.79
CA ASN A 147 -14.62 15.99 7.97
C ASN A 147 -13.82 16.53 9.16
N LEU A 148 -12.60 16.02 9.39
CA LEU A 148 -11.70 16.53 10.42
C LEU A 148 -11.34 17.99 10.17
N LYS A 149 -11.05 18.37 8.92
CA LYS A 149 -10.77 19.76 8.55
C LYS A 149 -11.97 20.67 8.88
N LYS A 150 -13.17 20.29 8.45
CA LYS A 150 -14.41 21.04 8.76
C LYS A 150 -14.69 21.15 10.25
N LEU A 151 -14.43 20.10 11.03
CA LEU A 151 -14.61 20.14 12.49
C LEU A 151 -13.60 21.06 13.16
N LYS A 152 -12.34 21.08 12.68
CA LYS A 152 -11.32 22.02 13.17
C LYS A 152 -11.70 23.47 12.86
N GLU A 153 -12.14 23.76 11.63
CA GLU A 153 -12.62 25.09 11.24
C GLU A 153 -13.79 25.53 12.13
N LYS A 154 -14.83 24.69 12.27
CA LYS A 154 -15.97 24.98 13.16
C LYS A 154 -15.56 25.21 14.62
N LYS A 155 -14.59 24.45 15.11
CA LYS A 155 -14.07 24.62 16.48
C LYS A 155 -13.37 25.98 16.62
N LEU A 156 -12.52 26.34 15.66
CA LEU A 156 -11.83 27.64 15.65
C LEU A 156 -12.83 28.80 15.56
N ASP A 157 -13.86 28.69 14.72
CA ASP A 157 -14.92 29.70 14.61
C ASP A 157 -15.69 29.85 15.94
N ALA A 158 -16.05 28.73 16.58
CA ALA A 158 -16.72 28.74 17.88
C ALA A 158 -15.84 29.33 19.00
N GLU A 159 -14.54 29.02 19.00
CA GLU A 159 -13.57 29.60 19.92
C GLU A 159 -13.41 31.11 19.69
N ALA A 160 -13.36 31.57 18.43
CA ALA A 160 -13.31 32.99 18.10
C ALA A 160 -14.55 33.74 18.60
N VAL A 161 -15.75 33.19 18.39
CA VAL A 161 -17.01 33.77 18.91
C VAL A 161 -17.00 33.80 20.44
N ARG A 162 -16.64 32.70 21.10
CA ARG A 162 -16.52 32.64 22.56
C ARG A 162 -15.56 33.71 23.09
N ASN A 163 -14.38 33.82 22.50
CA ASN A 163 -13.37 34.80 22.90
C ASN A 163 -13.84 36.24 22.65
N GLY A 164 -14.58 36.49 21.57
CA GLY A 164 -15.23 37.77 21.30
C GLY A 164 -16.25 38.16 22.38
N ILE A 165 -17.14 37.23 22.76
CA ILE A 165 -18.12 37.44 23.83
C ILE A 165 -17.41 37.70 25.17
N ILE A 166 -16.41 36.89 25.50
CA ILE A 166 -15.58 37.08 26.70
C ILE A 166 -15.00 38.48 26.71
N SER A 167 -14.37 38.93 25.62
CA SER A 167 -13.76 40.26 25.53
C SER A 167 -14.77 41.40 25.76
N ILE A 168 -15.99 41.29 25.20
CA ILE A 168 -17.04 42.29 25.38
C ILE A 168 -17.52 42.32 26.84
N LEU A 169 -17.84 41.16 27.42
CA LEU A 169 -18.29 41.05 28.81
C LEU A 169 -17.24 41.55 29.79
N SER A 170 -15.99 41.16 29.56
CA SER A 170 -14.81 41.62 30.28
C SER A 170 -14.73 43.15 30.32
N LYS A 171 -14.80 43.82 29.16
CA LYS A 171 -14.77 45.29 29.09
C LYS A 171 -15.95 45.92 29.82
N ARG A 172 -17.16 45.36 29.65
CA ARG A 172 -18.36 45.90 30.31
C ARG A 172 -18.31 45.76 31.82
N MET A 173 -17.76 44.65 32.31
CA MET A 173 -17.58 44.40 33.74
C MET A 173 -16.58 45.39 34.35
N VAL A 174 -15.45 45.65 33.69
CA VAL A 174 -14.50 46.68 34.12
C VAL A 174 -15.17 48.06 34.19
N GLN A 175 -15.92 48.45 33.15
CA GLN A 175 -16.67 49.72 33.14
C GLN A 175 -17.67 49.82 34.30
N GLU A 176 -18.40 48.74 34.59
CA GLU A 176 -19.37 48.68 35.69
C GLU A 176 -18.69 48.77 37.06
N VAL A 177 -17.56 48.06 37.26
CA VAL A 177 -16.76 48.13 38.49
C VAL A 177 -16.27 49.54 38.73
N MET A 178 -15.66 50.16 37.70
CA MET A 178 -15.18 51.54 37.79
C MET A 178 -16.33 52.51 38.11
N ALA A 179 -17.45 52.44 37.39
CA ALA A 179 -18.59 53.32 37.61
C ALA A 179 -19.18 53.19 39.03
N ARG A 180 -19.23 51.96 39.58
CA ARG A 180 -19.67 51.75 40.97
C ARG A 180 -18.70 52.33 41.99
N CYS A 181 -17.41 52.08 41.82
CA CYS A 181 -16.38 52.64 42.71
C CYS A 181 -16.38 54.17 42.66
N ASP A 182 -16.59 54.75 41.47
CA ASP A 182 -16.73 56.21 41.29
C ASP A 182 -17.94 56.74 42.08
N CYS A 183 -19.10 56.09 41.96
CA CYS A 183 -20.30 56.46 42.70
C CYS A 183 -20.10 56.36 44.22
N GLU A 184 -19.53 55.26 44.71
CA GLU A 184 -19.28 55.03 46.14
C GLU A 184 -18.33 56.08 46.71
N ALA A 185 -17.23 56.37 46.01
CA ALA A 185 -16.25 57.33 46.47
C ALA A 185 -16.78 58.78 46.43
N VAL A 186 -17.63 59.13 45.46
CA VAL A 186 -18.31 60.44 45.42
C VAL A 186 -19.37 60.58 46.52
N CYS A 187 -20.07 59.50 46.88
CA CYS A 187 -21.08 59.52 47.94
C CYS A 187 -20.47 59.66 49.35
N GLY A 188 -19.21 59.25 49.54
CA GLY A 188 -18.47 59.40 50.80
C GLY A 188 -17.67 60.70 50.95
N ALA A 189 -17.46 61.45 49.87
CA ALA A 189 -16.57 62.62 49.84
C ALA A 189 -17.29 63.96 50.10
N SER A 190 -16.60 64.87 50.79
CA SER A 190 -17.09 66.25 50.93
C SER A 190 -17.04 67.00 49.58
N LYS A 191 -17.83 68.06 49.39
CA LYS A 191 -17.91 68.81 48.11
C LYS A 191 -16.55 69.33 47.61
N SER A 192 -15.57 69.55 48.50
CA SER A 192 -14.21 69.97 48.15
C SER A 192 -13.31 68.83 47.66
N GLU A 193 -13.62 67.57 47.99
CA GLU A 193 -12.79 66.39 47.69
C GLU A 193 -13.23 65.65 46.41
N GLN A 194 -14.41 65.98 45.87
CA GLN A 194 -14.99 65.32 44.68
C GLN A 194 -14.13 65.46 43.41
N ALA A 195 -13.23 66.45 43.33
CA ALA A 195 -12.37 66.68 42.18
C ALA A 195 -11.12 65.77 42.14
N GLU A 196 -10.74 65.14 43.26
CA GLU A 196 -9.52 64.30 43.37
C GLU A 196 -9.82 62.83 43.66
N VAL A 197 -11.09 62.42 43.61
CA VAL A 197 -11.54 61.08 43.98
C VAL A 197 -10.78 59.96 43.27
N HIS A 198 -10.48 60.10 41.97
CA HIS A 198 -9.74 59.09 41.20
C HIS A 198 -8.23 59.00 41.54
N ARG A 199 -7.70 59.93 42.35
CA ARG A 199 -6.32 59.90 42.87
C ARG A 199 -6.24 59.41 44.31
N SER A 200 -7.38 59.23 44.99
CA SER A 200 -7.41 58.72 46.36
C SER A 200 -7.03 57.24 46.39
N SER A 201 -6.10 56.86 47.27
CA SER A 201 -5.74 55.46 47.53
C SER A 201 -6.97 54.61 47.88
N GLN A 202 -8.00 55.21 48.49
CA GLN A 202 -9.24 54.53 48.88
C GLN A 202 -10.05 54.07 47.67
N TYR A 203 -10.05 54.83 46.57
CA TYR A 203 -10.72 54.43 45.33
C TYR A 203 -10.08 53.17 44.74
N TRP A 204 -8.75 53.12 44.70
CA TRP A 204 -8.00 51.98 44.18
C TRP A 204 -8.11 50.74 45.06
N GLU A 205 -8.25 50.89 46.37
CA GLU A 205 -8.56 49.79 47.29
C GLU A 205 -9.94 49.18 47.01
N LEU A 206 -10.98 50.01 46.82
CA LEU A 206 -12.33 49.55 46.46
C LEU A 206 -12.35 48.82 45.11
N VAL A 207 -11.66 49.37 44.11
CA VAL A 207 -11.51 48.73 42.80
C VAL A 207 -10.83 47.37 42.95
N LYS A 208 -9.77 47.28 43.74
CA LYS A 208 -9.01 46.03 43.95
C LYS A 208 -9.86 44.97 44.67
N GLU A 209 -10.50 45.31 45.78
CA GLU A 209 -11.38 44.40 46.51
C GLU A 209 -12.47 43.84 45.60
N ARG A 210 -13.08 44.71 44.79
CA ARG A 210 -14.15 44.29 43.88
C ARG A 210 -13.66 43.39 42.75
N ILE A 211 -12.44 43.62 42.24
CA ILE A 211 -11.81 42.72 41.28
C ILE A 211 -11.56 41.35 41.90
N ASP A 212 -11.07 41.29 43.13
CA ASP A 212 -10.78 40.02 43.83
C ASP A 212 -12.06 39.20 44.05
N GLU A 213 -13.17 39.86 44.41
CA GLU A 213 -14.49 39.21 44.52
C GLU A 213 -14.97 38.64 43.18
N ILE A 214 -14.82 39.42 42.11
CA ILE A 214 -15.21 39.01 40.76
C ILE A 214 -14.32 37.88 40.26
N ASP A 215 -13.01 37.91 40.55
CA ASP A 215 -12.08 36.83 40.17
C ASP A 215 -12.51 35.49 40.74
N LYS A 216 -12.85 35.49 42.03
CA LYS A 216 -13.35 34.31 42.73
C LYS A 216 -14.61 33.75 42.06
N LEU A 217 -15.57 34.61 41.72
CA LEU A 217 -16.81 34.20 41.03
C LEU A 217 -16.53 33.68 39.61
N VAL A 218 -15.64 34.32 38.86
CA VAL A 218 -15.28 33.89 37.50
C VAL A 218 -14.56 32.54 37.51
N TRP A 219 -13.71 32.31 38.52
CA TRP A 219 -13.05 31.03 38.73
C TRP A 219 -14.05 29.91 39.06
N GLU A 220 -15.02 30.17 39.93
CA GLU A 220 -16.08 29.21 40.29
C GLU A 220 -16.95 28.80 39.09
N ILE A 221 -17.22 29.72 38.16
CA ILE A 221 -18.05 29.45 36.96
C ILE A 221 -17.22 28.81 35.83
N GLY A 222 -15.88 28.83 35.91
CA GLY A 222 -14.99 28.18 34.93
C GLY A 222 -15.02 28.80 33.53
N VAL A 223 -15.46 30.06 33.42
CA VAL A 223 -15.63 30.75 32.13
C VAL A 223 -14.28 31.12 31.51
N LEU A 224 -13.32 31.51 32.36
CA LEU A 224 -11.95 31.88 31.98
C LEU A 224 -10.98 30.85 32.58
N GLY A 225 -10.28 30.10 31.74
CA GLY A 225 -9.26 29.15 32.18
C GLY A 225 -8.04 29.83 32.85
N SER A 226 -7.98 31.16 32.85
CA SER A 226 -6.89 31.99 33.37
C SER A 226 -7.33 33.04 34.41
N GLY A 227 -8.55 32.97 34.94
CA GLY A 227 -9.08 33.99 35.87
C GLY A 227 -9.28 35.38 35.24
N VAL A 228 -9.47 36.42 36.07
CA VAL A 228 -9.63 37.83 35.65
C VAL A 228 -8.32 38.61 35.60
N GLU A 229 -7.17 37.97 35.73
CA GLU A 229 -5.85 38.60 35.58
C GLU A 229 -5.71 39.44 34.28
N PRO A 230 -6.25 39.03 33.11
CA PRO A 230 -6.27 39.87 31.91
C PRO A 230 -7.12 41.15 32.02
N LEU A 231 -8.08 41.19 32.96
CA LEU A 231 -8.95 42.35 33.20
C LEU A 231 -8.27 43.44 34.01
N VAL A 232 -7.39 43.07 34.92
CA VAL A 232 -6.57 44.03 35.70
C VAL A 232 -5.75 44.91 34.77
N ASN A 233 -5.27 44.34 33.65
CA ASN A 233 -4.52 45.06 32.62
C ASN A 233 -5.37 46.03 31.77
N LEU A 234 -6.70 45.95 31.84
CA LEU A 234 -7.62 46.86 31.14
C LEU A 234 -8.01 48.09 31.98
N ILE A 235 -7.66 48.08 33.26
CA ILE A 235 -7.94 49.19 34.16
C ILE A 235 -6.82 50.22 34.00
N PRO A 236 -7.14 51.49 33.72
CA PRO A 236 -6.13 52.54 33.63
C PRO A 236 -5.33 52.59 34.92
N GLN A 237 -4.02 52.36 34.88
CA GLN A 237 -3.20 52.44 36.09
C GLN A 237 -3.13 53.89 36.56
N PRO A 238 -3.13 54.15 37.88
CA PRO A 238 -2.87 55.50 38.38
C PRO A 238 -1.53 55.97 37.82
N GLN A 239 -1.51 57.14 37.20
CA GLN A 239 -0.26 57.76 36.76
C GLN A 239 0.59 57.94 38.02
N SER A 240 1.58 57.09 38.21
CA SER A 240 2.61 57.33 39.23
C SER A 240 3.16 58.71 38.93
N GLU A 241 3.04 59.63 39.89
CA GLU A 241 3.70 60.92 39.85
C GLU A 241 5.22 60.70 39.78
N ILE A 242 5.72 60.38 38.59
CA ILE A 242 7.11 60.54 38.19
C ILE A 242 7.21 62.01 37.86
N ASP A 243 7.47 62.82 38.88
CA ASP A 243 8.31 64.00 38.81
C ASP A 243 8.41 64.59 40.22
N LYS A 244 9.43 64.14 40.94
CA LYS A 244 10.10 64.91 41.99
C LYS A 244 11.59 64.94 41.71
#